data_AF-A0A7X0LG52-F1
#
_entry.id   AF-A0A7X0LG52-F1
#
_cell.length_a   1.000
_cell.length_b   1.000
_cell.length_c   1.000
_cell.angle_alpha   90.00
_cell.angle_beta   90.00
_cell.angle_gamma   90.00
#
_symmetry.space_group_name_H-M   'P 1'
#
loop_
_entity.id
_entity.type
_entity.pdbx_description
1 polymer ?
#
loop_
_entity_poly.entity_id
_entity_poly.type
_entity_poly.pdbx_seq_one_letter_code
_entity_poly.pdbx_strand_id
1 'polypeptide(L)'
;MVYRKGERPVEKQVVDYSPEHPVARTIADGDHWMDAWLGQMCTPWETITRKAGITRARIEELNDDAEPTGDEIEKLAALWWVTPEGLRRSIEDANAASL
;
A
#
# COMPACT_ATOMS: atom_id res chain seq x y z
N MET A 1 -29.15 -3.50 -12.54
CA MET A 1 -27.89 -4.27 -12.42
C MET A 1 -28.22 -5.53 -11.62
N VAL A 2 -28.14 -6.71 -12.23
CA VAL A 2 -28.55 -7.98 -11.61
C VAL A 2 -27.33 -8.54 -10.87
N TYR A 3 -27.36 -8.59 -9.55
CA TYR A 3 -26.34 -9.29 -8.76
C TYR A 3 -26.58 -10.80 -8.89
N ARG A 4 -25.69 -11.54 -9.56
CA ARG A 4 -25.78 -13.00 -9.62
C ARG A 4 -25.08 -13.61 -8.42
N LYS A 5 -25.88 -14.10 -7.47
CA LYS A 5 -25.43 -14.88 -6.31
C LYS A 5 -24.63 -16.10 -6.79
N GLY A 6 -23.33 -16.17 -6.47
CA GLY A 6 -22.48 -17.34 -6.77
C GLY A 6 -21.18 -17.06 -7.54
N GLU A 7 -20.85 -15.80 -7.85
CA GLU A 7 -19.54 -15.46 -8.43
C GLU A 7 -18.42 -15.77 -7.41
N ARG A 8 -17.50 -16.67 -7.81
CA ARG A 8 -16.34 -17.03 -7.00
C ARG A 8 -15.49 -15.76 -6.80
N PRO A 9 -14.90 -15.54 -5.61
CA PRO A 9 -13.99 -14.42 -5.42
C PRO A 9 -12.92 -14.43 -6.52
N VAL A 10 -12.76 -13.31 -7.23
CA VAL A 10 -11.68 -13.17 -8.22
C VAL A 10 -10.36 -13.42 -7.49
N GLU A 11 -9.56 -14.35 -8.01
CA GLU A 11 -8.22 -14.60 -7.48
C GLU A 11 -7.39 -13.33 -7.60
N LYS A 12 -6.93 -12.87 -6.44
CA LYS A 12 -6.18 -11.63 -6.29
C LYS A 12 -4.73 -11.94 -6.59
N GLN A 13 -4.27 -11.53 -7.76
CA GLN A 13 -2.89 -11.74 -8.19
C GLN A 13 -1.98 -10.72 -7.51
N VAL A 14 -0.84 -11.19 -7.02
CA VAL A 14 0.21 -10.31 -6.52
C VAL A 14 0.84 -9.58 -7.71
N VAL A 15 0.85 -8.25 -7.68
CA VAL A 15 1.43 -7.40 -8.71
C VAL A 15 2.69 -6.76 -8.14
N ASP A 16 3.81 -6.90 -8.84
CA ASP A 16 5.06 -6.27 -8.42
C ASP A 16 5.03 -4.76 -8.63
N TYR A 17 5.65 -4.00 -7.73
CA TYR A 17 5.81 -2.56 -7.92
C TYR A 17 6.86 -2.30 -9.01
N SER A 18 6.46 -1.55 -10.03
CA SER A 18 7.34 -1.15 -11.13
C SER A 18 7.20 0.36 -11.40
N PRO A 19 8.12 0.97 -12.16
CA PRO A 19 8.01 2.39 -12.54
C PRO A 19 6.74 2.75 -13.33
N GLU A 20 6.08 1.75 -13.92
CA GLU A 20 4.81 1.92 -14.65
C GLU A 20 3.59 1.79 -13.72
N HIS A 21 3.80 1.40 -12.46
CA HIS A 21 2.73 1.23 -11.48
C HIS A 21 2.10 2.60 -11.17
N PRO A 22 0.76 2.71 -11.06
CA PRO A 22 0.10 3.98 -10.76
C PRO A 22 0.66 4.69 -9.51
N VAL A 23 1.02 3.93 -8.47
CA VAL A 23 1.68 4.44 -7.26
C VAL A 23 3.03 5.10 -7.58
N ALA A 24 3.83 4.55 -8.49
CA ALA A 24 5.13 5.14 -8.86
C ALA A 24 4.94 6.52 -9.50
N ARG A 25 3.87 6.68 -10.29
CA ARG A 25 3.51 7.97 -10.88
C ARG A 25 3.09 8.97 -9.80
N THR A 26 2.23 8.57 -8.88
CA THR A 26 1.75 9.43 -7.78
C THR A 26 2.92 9.87 -6.89
N ILE A 27 3.84 8.96 -6.57
CA ILE A 27 5.08 9.28 -5.86
C ILE A 27 5.94 10.28 -6.64
N ALA A 28 6.09 10.09 -7.96
CA ALA A 28 6.84 11.01 -8.81
C ALA A 28 6.20 12.41 -8.90
N ASP A 29 4.88 12.51 -8.70
CA ASP A 29 4.15 13.78 -8.61
C ASP A 29 4.33 14.46 -7.22
N GLY A 30 5.02 13.81 -6.28
CA GLY A 30 5.40 14.34 -4.96
C GLY A 30 4.51 13.89 -3.81
N ASP A 31 3.59 12.95 -4.04
CA ASP A 31 2.78 12.38 -2.96
C ASP A 31 3.61 11.45 -2.07
N HIS A 32 3.29 11.47 -0.77
CA HIS A 32 3.85 10.56 0.21
C HIS A 32 3.49 9.10 -0.14
N TRP A 33 4.43 8.15 0.08
CA TRP A 33 4.25 6.75 -0.32
C TRP A 33 2.96 6.15 0.26
N MET A 34 2.63 6.46 1.51
CA MET A 34 1.46 5.89 2.17
C MET A 34 0.17 6.43 1.56
N ASP A 35 0.08 7.73 1.30
CA ASP A 35 -1.07 8.34 0.64
C ASP A 35 -1.28 7.80 -0.78
N ALA A 36 -0.19 7.60 -1.52
CA ALA A 36 -0.22 7.00 -2.85
C ALA A 36 -0.83 5.58 -2.82
N TRP A 37 -0.42 4.73 -1.88
CA TRP A 37 -0.99 3.39 -1.72
C TRP A 37 -2.43 3.40 -1.19
N LEU A 38 -2.74 4.26 -0.21
CA LEU A 38 -4.09 4.41 0.34
C LEU A 38 -5.09 4.84 -0.75
N GLY A 39 -4.69 5.81 -1.59
CA GLY A 39 -5.47 6.31 -2.72
C GLY A 39 -5.65 5.26 -3.81
N GLN A 40 -4.56 4.62 -4.24
CA GLN A 40 -4.61 3.61 -5.31
C GLN A 40 -5.42 2.37 -4.90
N MET A 41 -5.24 1.90 -3.66
CA MET A 41 -5.88 0.67 -3.17
C MET A 41 -7.21 0.94 -2.48
N CYS A 42 -7.66 2.20 -2.41
CA CYS A 42 -8.85 2.65 -1.69
C CYS A 42 -8.96 2.05 -0.28
N THR A 43 -7.84 1.98 0.43
CA THR A 43 -7.73 1.25 1.71
C THR A 43 -7.90 2.23 2.87
N PRO A 44 -9.02 2.26 3.60
CA PRO A 44 -9.14 3.13 4.77
C PRO A 44 -8.27 2.60 5.92
N TRP A 45 -7.80 3.49 6.80
CA TRP A 45 -6.90 3.12 7.90
C TRP A 45 -7.50 2.05 8.84
N GLU A 46 -8.82 2.06 9.05
CA GLU A 46 -9.51 1.00 9.81
C GLU A 46 -9.33 -0.39 9.18
N THR A 47 -9.22 -0.47 7.85
CA THR A 47 -8.97 -1.73 7.15
C THR A 47 -7.54 -2.20 7.40
N ILE A 48 -6.57 -1.29 7.45
CA ILE A 48 -5.19 -1.63 7.81
C ILE A 48 -5.17 -2.18 9.25
N THR A 49 -5.81 -1.51 10.21
CA THR A 49 -5.87 -2.01 11.58
C THR A 49 -6.53 -3.38 11.69
N ARG A 50 -7.66 -3.60 11.00
CA ARG A 50 -8.39 -4.86 11.09
C ARG A 50 -7.71 -6.03 10.36
N LYS A 51 -7.06 -5.77 9.22
CA LYS A 51 -6.51 -6.82 8.34
C LYS A 51 -5.01 -7.02 8.47
N ALA A 52 -4.25 -5.94 8.63
CA ALA A 52 -2.80 -5.99 8.81
C ALA A 52 -2.42 -6.01 10.30
N GLY A 53 -3.34 -5.68 11.22
CA GLY A 53 -3.06 -5.70 12.66
C GLY A 53 -2.14 -4.56 13.12
N ILE A 54 -2.00 -3.50 12.31
CA ILE A 54 -1.21 -2.31 12.63
C ILE A 54 -2.09 -1.32 13.38
N THR A 55 -1.63 -0.83 14.53
CA THR A 55 -2.43 0.08 15.36
C THR A 55 -2.67 1.41 14.66
N ARG A 56 -3.75 2.12 15.03
CA ARG A 56 -4.07 3.43 14.47
C ARG A 56 -2.94 4.44 14.68
N ALA A 57 -2.39 4.51 15.88
CA ALA A 57 -1.26 5.37 16.20
C ALA A 57 -0.04 5.05 15.32
N ARG A 58 0.24 3.77 15.09
CA ARG A 58 1.36 3.37 14.25
C ARG A 58 1.14 3.70 12.78
N ILE A 59 -0.09 3.58 12.28
CA ILE A 59 -0.46 4.04 10.93
C ILE A 59 -0.22 5.55 10.79
N GLU A 60 -0.55 6.33 11.82
CA GLU A 60 -0.29 7.78 11.86
C GLU A 60 1.21 8.08 11.84
N GLU A 61 2.01 7.39 12.65
CA GLU A 61 3.47 7.51 12.60
C GLU A 61 4.03 7.20 11.21
N LEU A 62 3.58 6.12 10.57
CA LEU A 62 3.99 5.76 9.22
C LEU A 62 3.55 6.80 8.17
N ASN A 63 2.44 7.49 8.41
CA ASN A 63 1.98 8.59 7.57
C ASN A 63 2.82 9.86 7.77
N ASP A 64 3.42 10.04 8.95
CA ASP A 64 4.36 11.12 9.30
C ASP A 64 5.82 10.71 9.05
N ASP A 65 6.09 9.96 7.97
CA ASP A 65 7.42 9.53 7.51
C ASP A 65 8.22 8.64 8.49
N ALA A 66 7.58 8.01 9.48
CA ALA A 66 8.27 7.02 10.30
C ALA A 66 8.69 5.80 9.48
N GLU A 67 9.90 5.31 9.71
CA GLU A 67 10.40 4.14 9.01
C GLU A 67 9.58 2.88 9.37
N PRO A 68 9.03 2.16 8.37
CA PRO A 68 8.31 0.91 8.62
C PRO A 68 9.27 -0.23 8.93
N THR A 69 8.90 -1.05 9.89
CA THR A 69 9.61 -2.29 10.20
C THR A 69 9.40 -3.33 9.10
N GLY A 70 10.28 -4.34 9.05
CA GLY A 70 10.16 -5.43 8.07
C GLY A 70 8.81 -6.15 8.13
N ASP A 71 8.27 -6.39 9.33
CA ASP A 71 6.96 -7.02 9.55
C ASP A 71 5.79 -6.13 9.06
N GLU A 72 5.87 -4.82 9.27
CA GLU A 72 4.86 -3.87 8.76
C GLU A 72 4.84 -3.85 7.23
N ILE A 73 6.01 -3.90 6.60
CA ILE A 73 6.13 -3.99 5.14
C ILE A 73 5.49 -5.28 4.65
N GLU A 74 5.77 -6.43 5.28
CA GLU A 74 5.16 -7.70 4.87
C GLU A 74 3.63 -7.69 5.00
N LYS A 75 3.10 -7.12 6.10
CA LYS A 75 1.66 -7.00 6.34
C LYS A 75 0.97 -6.06 5.34
N LEU A 76 1.56 -4.90 5.06
CA LEU A 76 1.03 -3.95 4.10
C LEU A 76 1.11 -4.48 2.66
N ALA A 77 2.23 -5.12 2.31
CA ALA A 77 2.41 -5.77 1.01
C ALA A 77 1.37 -6.88 0.79
N ALA A 78 1.14 -7.72 1.81
CA ALA A 78 0.09 -8.74 1.77
C ALA A 78 -1.32 -8.15 1.68
N LEU A 79 -1.57 -6.99 2.31
CA LEU A 79 -2.86 -6.30 2.24
C LEU A 79 -3.14 -5.76 0.83
N TRP A 80 -2.12 -5.22 0.17
CA TRP A 80 -2.22 -4.59 -1.15
C TRP A 80 -1.87 -5.51 -2.33
N TRP A 81 -1.54 -6.76 -2.04
CA TRP A 81 -1.15 -7.78 -3.02
C TRP A 81 0.03 -7.31 -3.87
N VAL A 82 1.04 -6.80 -3.17
CA VAL A 82 2.35 -6.50 -3.77
C VAL A 82 3.43 -7.29 -3.06
N THR A 83 4.61 -7.34 -3.65
CA THR A 83 5.76 -7.97 -2.99
C THR A 83 6.30 -7.03 -1.90
N PRO A 84 6.84 -7.56 -0.78
CA PRO A 84 7.50 -6.73 0.23
C PRO A 84 8.68 -5.93 -0.32
N GLU A 85 9.39 -6.50 -1.30
CA GLU A 85 10.49 -5.84 -2.02
C GLU A 85 9.99 -4.68 -2.88
N GLY A 86 8.88 -4.87 -3.59
CA GLY A 86 8.23 -3.80 -4.35
C GLY A 86 7.74 -2.66 -3.47
N LEU A 87 7.15 -2.97 -2.31
CA LEU A 87 6.72 -1.95 -1.36
C LEU A 87 7.93 -1.16 -0.81
N ARG A 88 9.02 -1.83 -0.45
CA ARG A 88 10.28 -1.16 -0.03
C ARG A 88 10.77 -0.19 -1.09
N ARG A 89 10.83 -0.64 -2.34
CA ARG A 89 11.28 0.19 -3.45
C ARG A 89 10.43 1.43 -3.63
N SER A 90 9.11 1.32 -3.46
CA SER A 90 8.21 2.48 -3.53
C SER A 90 8.48 3.50 -2.42
N ILE A 91 8.83 3.04 -1.21
CA ILE A 91 9.20 3.92 -0.10
C ILE A 91 10.53 4.63 -0.40
N GLU A 92 11.52 3.90 -0.94
CA GLU A 92 12.80 4.46 -1.35
C GLU A 92 12.64 5.53 -2.45
N ASP A 93 11.80 5.26 -3.46
CA ASP A 93 11.48 6.21 -4.53
C ASP A 93 10.82 7.49 -3.97
N ALA A 94 9.90 7.36 -3.00
CA ALA A 94 9.24 8.52 -2.38
C ALA A 94 10.19 9.36 -1.51
N ASN A 95 11.06 8.69 -0.76
CA ASN A 95 12.11 9.37 0.02
C ASN A 95 13.09 10.11 -0.90
N ALA A 96 13.40 9.54 -2.07
CA ALA A 96 14.26 10.18 -3.06
C ALA A 96 13.58 11.36 -3.78
N ALA A 97 12.26 11.29 -4.00
CA ALA A 97 11.48 12.37 -4.62
C ALA A 97 11.26 13.58 -3.69
N SER A 98 11.41 13.39 -2.38
CA SER A 98 11.21 14.44 -1.36
C SER A 98 12.48 15.29 -1.08
N LEU A 99 13.60 15.01 -1.76
CA LEU A 99 14.89 15.71 -1.65
C LEU A 99 15.09 16.75 -2.77
#